data_AF-A0A1Q3GI86-F1
#
_entry.id   AF-A0A1Q3GI86-F1
#
_cell.length_a   1.000
_cell.length_b   1.000
_cell.length_c   1.000
_cell.angle_alpha   90.00
_cell.angle_beta   90.00
_cell.angle_gamma   90.00
#
_symmetry.space_group_name_H-M   'P 1'
#
loop_
_entity.id
_entity.type
_entity.pdbx_description
1 polymer ?
#
loop_
_entity_poly.entity_id
_entity_poly.type
_entity_poly.pdbx_seq_one_letter_code
_entity_poly.pdbx_strand_id
1 'polypeptide(L)'
;MKQSIIELIERFLPESEYTSSDPEPVSPEDLNAFEQAIKKYFTGFFAPDFVNTHWRLPDDYQAFLSLGIRITYTSDGALEEDIYAYDQVQDATTQPWYDFDMDELKKRAEADKLLKFDTIWLNIGWWGDKHEYFICCDQSHPYFGKVIDGHDSTPWGSAYFSEDYESFTDFLEKLLKEEEEEDY
;
A
#
# COMPACT_ATOMS: atom_id res chain seq x y z
N MET A 1 3.79 -5.21 -23.39
CA MET A 1 4.48 -5.86 -22.26
C MET A 1 4.36 -4.90 -21.10
N LYS A 2 3.95 -5.35 -19.91
CA LYS A 2 4.03 -4.49 -18.72
C LYS A 2 5.51 -4.20 -18.44
N GLN A 3 5.87 -2.94 -18.24
CA GLN A 3 7.22 -2.54 -17.87
C GLN A 3 7.54 -3.13 -16.49
N SER A 4 8.78 -3.58 -16.26
CA SER A 4 9.17 -4.06 -14.93
C SER A 4 9.35 -2.88 -13.97
N ILE A 5 9.18 -3.11 -12.66
CA ILE A 5 9.40 -2.09 -11.62
C ILE A 5 10.82 -1.50 -11.71
N ILE A 6 11.84 -2.34 -11.97
CA ILE A 6 13.24 -1.89 -12.11
C ILE A 6 13.37 -0.94 -13.30
N GLU A 7 12.87 -1.31 -14.47
CA GLU A 7 12.92 -0.46 -15.67
C GLU A 7 12.16 0.86 -15.47
N LEU A 8 11.11 0.88 -14.64
CA LEU A 8 10.36 2.08 -14.31
C LEU A 8 11.21 3.01 -13.43
N ILE A 9 11.77 2.48 -12.34
CA ILE A 9 12.62 3.22 -11.41
C ILE A 9 13.85 3.78 -12.15
N GLU A 10 14.59 2.95 -12.88
CA GLU A 10 15.79 3.36 -13.61
C GLU A 10 15.51 4.46 -14.64
N ARG A 11 14.28 4.50 -15.16
CA ARG A 11 13.88 5.45 -16.20
C ARG A 11 13.40 6.77 -15.63
N PHE A 12 12.54 6.75 -14.61
CA PHE A 12 11.83 7.95 -14.16
C PHE A 12 12.41 8.55 -12.87
N LEU A 13 12.93 7.73 -11.95
CA LEU A 13 13.48 8.22 -10.69
C LEU A 13 14.60 9.27 -10.89
N PRO A 14 15.56 9.13 -11.84
CA PRO A 14 16.64 10.11 -12.01
C PRO A 14 16.19 11.51 -12.45
N GLU A 15 15.01 11.61 -13.08
CA GLU A 15 14.44 12.87 -13.56
C GLU A 15 13.36 13.42 -12.61
N SER A 16 12.91 12.62 -11.65
CA SER A 16 11.91 13.01 -10.64
C SER A 16 12.51 13.79 -9.47
N GLU A 17 11.66 14.42 -8.67
CA GLU A 17 12.04 15.04 -7.39
C GLU A 17 12.23 14.03 -6.24
N TYR A 18 11.88 12.76 -6.50
CA TYR A 18 11.99 11.69 -5.54
C TYR A 18 13.42 11.18 -5.44
N THR A 19 13.73 10.61 -4.28
CA THR A 19 14.96 9.90 -4.00
C THR A 19 14.65 8.49 -3.54
N SER A 20 15.58 7.55 -3.74
CA SER A 20 15.47 6.21 -3.18
C SER A 20 16.59 5.92 -2.18
N SER A 21 16.31 5.07 -1.20
CA SER A 21 17.36 4.43 -0.42
C SER A 21 18.27 3.56 -1.31
N ASP A 22 19.43 3.19 -0.77
CA ASP A 22 20.22 2.11 -1.37
C ASP A 22 19.40 0.80 -1.37
N PRO A 23 19.43 0.01 -2.44
CA PRO A 23 18.72 -1.27 -2.47
C PRO A 23 19.29 -2.27 -1.46
N GLU A 24 18.40 -2.81 -0.62
CA GLU A 24 18.69 -3.91 0.30
C GLU A 24 17.79 -5.10 -0.04
N PRO A 25 18.16 -5.95 -1.01
CA PRO A 25 17.28 -7.00 -1.53
C PRO A 25 16.73 -7.89 -0.41
N VAL A 26 15.40 -8.03 -0.39
CA VAL A 26 14.69 -8.79 0.65
C VAL A 26 14.76 -10.27 0.33
N SER A 27 15.16 -11.08 1.29
CA SER A 27 15.24 -12.53 1.08
C SER A 27 13.84 -13.15 0.99
N PRO A 28 13.67 -14.30 0.30
CA PRO A 28 12.40 -15.01 0.31
C PRO A 28 11.92 -15.42 1.71
N GLU A 29 12.84 -15.63 2.66
CA GLU A 29 12.52 -15.96 4.05
C GLU A 29 11.92 -14.75 4.77
N ASP A 30 12.52 -13.57 4.62
CA ASP A 30 12.04 -12.33 5.23
C ASP A 30 10.70 -11.91 4.63
N LEU A 31 10.54 -12.02 3.30
CA LEU A 31 9.26 -11.72 2.64
C LEU A 31 8.16 -12.68 3.11
N ASN A 32 8.46 -13.96 3.29
CA ASN A 32 7.51 -14.90 3.86
C ASN A 32 7.19 -14.57 5.33
N ALA A 33 8.18 -14.15 6.13
CA ALA A 33 7.95 -13.73 7.52
C ALA A 33 7.03 -12.50 7.60
N PHE A 34 7.25 -11.52 6.72
CA PHE A 34 6.38 -10.36 6.52
C PHE A 34 4.94 -10.80 6.19
N GLU A 35 4.76 -11.67 5.20
CA GLU A 35 3.42 -12.16 4.83
C GLU A 35 2.72 -12.86 6.00
N GLN A 36 3.45 -13.69 6.77
CA GLN A 36 2.87 -14.34 7.96
C GLN A 36 2.47 -13.34 9.04
N ALA A 37 3.26 -12.29 9.26
CA ALA A 37 2.96 -11.24 10.24
C ALA A 37 1.69 -10.47 9.84
N ILE A 38 1.58 -10.05 8.58
CA ILE A 38 0.40 -9.37 8.07
C ILE A 38 -0.85 -10.26 8.13
N LYS A 39 -0.76 -11.51 7.67
CA LYS A 39 -1.90 -12.45 7.74
C LYS A 39 -2.37 -12.62 9.18
N LYS A 40 -1.43 -12.77 10.13
CA LYS A 40 -1.74 -12.87 11.55
C LYS A 40 -2.50 -11.63 12.05
N TYR A 41 -2.08 -10.42 11.66
CA TYR A 41 -2.81 -9.20 12.00
C TYR A 41 -4.26 -9.25 11.49
N PHE A 42 -4.46 -9.52 10.19
CA PHE A 42 -5.81 -9.58 9.62
C PHE A 42 -6.70 -10.69 10.18
N THR A 43 -6.14 -11.81 10.65
CA THR A 43 -6.92 -12.85 11.35
C THR A 43 -7.50 -12.40 12.70
N GLY A 44 -7.09 -11.25 13.25
CA GLY A 44 -7.73 -10.63 14.40
C GLY A 44 -9.13 -10.08 14.11
N PHE A 45 -9.41 -9.78 12.83
CA PHE A 45 -10.58 -9.03 12.38
C PHE A 45 -11.43 -9.80 11.36
N PHE A 46 -10.81 -10.60 10.52
CA PHE A 46 -11.47 -11.50 9.57
C PHE A 46 -11.39 -12.96 10.02
N ALA A 47 -12.29 -13.79 9.51
CA ALA A 47 -12.19 -15.24 9.71
C ALA A 47 -10.86 -15.78 9.13
N PRO A 48 -10.15 -16.70 9.81
CA PRO A 48 -8.88 -17.24 9.32
C PRO A 48 -8.96 -17.83 7.90
N ASP A 49 -10.06 -18.49 7.56
CA ASP A 49 -10.28 -19.06 6.22
C ASP A 49 -10.40 -17.98 5.15
N PHE A 50 -11.01 -16.82 5.48
CA PHE A 50 -11.07 -15.67 4.58
C PHE A 50 -9.65 -15.17 4.29
N VAL A 51 -8.87 -14.84 5.32
CA VAL A 51 -7.50 -14.35 5.13
C VAL A 51 -6.66 -15.34 4.34
N ASN A 52 -6.69 -16.63 4.69
CA ASN A 52 -5.86 -17.63 4.02
C ASN A 52 -6.24 -17.88 2.56
N THR A 53 -7.52 -17.73 2.21
CA THR A 53 -8.02 -17.95 0.85
C THR A 53 -7.93 -16.70 -0.02
N HIS A 54 -8.05 -15.52 0.59
CA HIS A 54 -8.14 -14.24 -0.13
C HIS A 54 -6.78 -13.52 -0.23
N TRP A 55 -5.90 -13.69 0.76
CA TRP A 55 -4.60 -13.03 0.78
C TRP A 55 -3.73 -13.41 -0.42
N ARG A 56 -3.26 -12.38 -1.13
CA ARG A 56 -2.16 -12.48 -2.08
C ARG A 56 -1.50 -11.11 -2.24
N LEU A 57 -0.16 -11.07 -2.32
CA LEU A 57 0.55 -9.89 -2.78
C LEU A 57 0.41 -9.76 -4.31
N PRO A 58 0.05 -8.57 -4.84
CA PRO A 58 0.11 -8.30 -6.27
C PRO A 58 1.53 -8.49 -6.80
N ASP A 59 1.67 -9.14 -7.97
CA ASP A 59 2.98 -9.59 -8.47
C ASP A 59 3.98 -8.43 -8.68
N ASP A 60 3.49 -7.26 -9.10
CA ASP A 60 4.32 -6.06 -9.31
C ASP A 60 4.73 -5.40 -7.99
N TYR A 61 3.81 -5.35 -7.01
CA TYR A 61 4.14 -4.87 -5.68
C TYR A 61 5.12 -5.81 -4.94
N GLN A 62 4.96 -7.12 -5.10
CA GLN A 62 5.92 -8.09 -4.57
C GLN A 62 7.32 -7.89 -5.18
N ALA A 63 7.40 -7.58 -6.48
CA ALA A 63 8.66 -7.27 -7.14
C ALA A 63 9.30 -6.00 -6.56
N PHE A 64 8.51 -4.97 -6.25
CA PHE A 64 9.00 -3.77 -5.56
C PHE A 64 9.51 -4.07 -4.15
N LEU A 65 8.73 -4.76 -3.31
CA LEU A 65 9.15 -5.12 -1.96
C LEU A 65 10.46 -5.92 -1.94
N SER A 66 10.67 -6.77 -2.94
CA SER A 66 11.89 -7.57 -3.07
C SER A 66 13.16 -6.74 -3.32
N LEU A 67 13.02 -5.49 -3.77
CA LEU A 67 14.15 -4.58 -3.94
C LEU A 67 14.66 -4.02 -2.60
N GLY A 68 13.80 -4.02 -1.56
CA GLY A 68 14.10 -3.43 -0.25
C GLY A 68 14.52 -1.97 -0.36
N ILE A 69 13.83 -1.22 -1.21
CA ILE A 69 14.01 0.21 -1.35
C ILE A 69 12.85 0.96 -0.72
N ARG A 70 13.13 2.17 -0.28
CA ARG A 70 12.16 3.20 0.10
C ARG A 70 12.27 4.34 -0.89
N ILE A 71 11.16 4.94 -1.30
CA ILE A 71 11.14 6.10 -2.20
C ILE A 71 10.55 7.29 -1.42
N THR A 72 11.23 8.44 -1.43
CA THR A 72 10.85 9.59 -0.62
C THR A 72 10.94 10.89 -1.41
N TYR A 73 9.98 11.79 -1.19
CA TYR A 73 10.04 13.17 -1.62
C TYR A 73 10.19 14.09 -0.40
N THR A 74 11.09 15.07 -0.52
CA THR A 74 11.42 16.01 0.55
C THR A 74 11.37 17.43 0.00
N SER A 75 10.55 18.28 0.61
CA SER A 75 10.45 19.69 0.28
C SER A 75 10.83 20.55 1.50
N ASP A 76 11.57 21.63 1.29
CA ASP A 76 12.04 22.53 2.35
C ASP A 76 12.75 21.83 3.56
N GLY A 77 13.34 20.67 3.30
CA GLY A 77 14.02 19.85 4.32
C GLY A 77 13.09 19.02 5.22
N ALA A 78 11.80 18.94 4.88
CA ALA A 78 10.81 18.07 5.50
C ALA A 78 10.41 16.93 4.55
N LEU A 79 10.16 15.75 5.10
CA LEU A 79 9.60 14.62 4.36
C LEU A 79 8.14 14.95 4.08
N GLU A 80 7.77 15.04 2.81
CA GLU A 80 6.40 15.36 2.37
C GLU A 80 5.66 14.13 1.87
N GLU A 81 6.40 13.14 1.35
CA GLU A 81 5.83 11.90 0.85
C GLU A 81 6.83 10.73 0.94
N ASP A 82 6.31 9.55 1.23
CA ASP A 82 7.10 8.36 1.54
C ASP A 82 6.40 7.08 1.09
N ILE A 83 7.08 6.32 0.22
CA ILE A 83 6.69 4.98 -0.22
C ILE A 83 7.60 3.98 0.47
N TYR A 84 6.98 3.15 1.29
CA TYR A 84 7.62 2.32 2.29
C TYR A 84 8.37 1.11 1.71
N ALA A 85 9.49 0.76 2.35
CA ALA A 85 10.07 -0.57 2.26
C ALA A 85 9.23 -1.59 3.07
N TYR A 86 9.51 -2.89 2.92
CA TYR A 86 8.65 -3.96 3.44
C TYR A 86 8.44 -3.96 4.96
N ASP A 87 9.44 -3.56 5.74
CA ASP A 87 9.37 -3.46 7.20
C ASP A 87 8.45 -2.30 7.63
N GLN A 88 8.58 -1.16 6.96
CA GLN A 88 7.75 0.01 7.17
C GLN A 88 6.29 -0.23 6.77
N VAL A 89 6.04 -1.00 5.70
CA VAL A 89 4.69 -1.45 5.32
C VAL A 89 4.04 -2.26 6.44
N GLN A 90 4.81 -3.16 7.06
CA GLN A 90 4.31 -3.96 8.18
C GLN A 90 3.97 -3.07 9.37
N ASP A 91 4.88 -2.20 9.75
CA ASP A 91 4.70 -1.30 10.88
C ASP A 91 3.52 -0.37 10.64
N ALA A 92 3.40 0.24 9.46
CA ALA A 92 2.30 1.14 9.10
C ALA A 92 0.95 0.41 9.07
N THR A 93 0.86 -0.76 8.43
CA THR A 93 -0.40 -1.52 8.33
C THR A 93 -0.91 -1.99 9.69
N THR A 94 -0.02 -2.20 10.67
CA THR A 94 -0.37 -2.75 11.98
C THR A 94 -0.48 -1.71 13.09
N GLN A 95 -0.59 -0.43 12.72
CA GLN A 95 -0.65 0.66 13.69
C GLN A 95 -1.92 0.64 14.55
N PRO A 96 -1.83 0.97 15.85
CA PRO A 96 -2.98 0.94 16.76
C PRO A 96 -4.12 1.88 16.39
N TRP A 97 -3.88 2.94 15.60
CA TRP A 97 -4.96 3.86 15.22
C TRP A 97 -5.98 3.23 14.27
N TYR A 98 -5.60 2.19 13.52
CA TYR A 98 -6.56 1.42 12.72
C TYR A 98 -7.43 0.49 13.55
N ASP A 99 -7.08 0.20 14.81
CA ASP A 99 -7.82 -0.75 15.64
C ASP A 99 -9.29 -0.34 15.79
N PHE A 100 -9.59 0.96 15.83
CA PHE A 100 -10.98 1.44 15.88
C PHE A 100 -11.78 1.06 14.63
N ASP A 101 -11.25 1.37 13.44
CA ASP A 101 -11.92 1.07 12.17
C ASP A 101 -12.00 -0.43 11.91
N MET A 102 -10.96 -1.18 12.32
CA MET A 102 -10.90 -2.63 12.21
C MET A 102 -11.85 -3.32 13.20
N ASP A 103 -12.05 -2.77 14.41
CA ASP A 103 -13.08 -3.23 15.34
C ASP A 103 -14.50 -2.98 14.80
N GLU A 104 -14.73 -1.84 14.16
CA GLU A 104 -16.00 -1.57 13.48
C GLU A 104 -16.22 -2.51 12.29
N LEU A 105 -15.17 -2.78 11.49
CA LEU A 105 -15.21 -3.78 10.44
C LEU A 105 -15.58 -5.16 11.01
N LYS A 106 -14.96 -5.58 12.11
CA LYS A 106 -15.26 -6.86 12.75
C LYS A 106 -16.72 -6.96 13.18
N LYS A 107 -17.28 -5.90 13.79
CA LYS A 107 -18.71 -5.84 14.14
C LYS A 107 -19.60 -5.96 12.91
N ARG A 108 -19.22 -5.31 11.79
CA ARG A 108 -19.94 -5.44 10.51
C ARG A 108 -19.85 -6.84 9.93
N ALA A 109 -18.68 -7.48 9.99
CA ALA A 109 -18.47 -8.86 9.56
C ALA A 109 -19.36 -9.84 10.34
N GLU A 110 -19.38 -9.73 11.67
CA GLU A 110 -20.21 -10.57 12.56
C GLU A 110 -21.71 -10.36 12.34
N ALA A 111 -22.11 -9.17 11.87
CA ALA A 111 -23.50 -8.83 11.57
C ALA A 111 -23.91 -9.09 10.10
N ASP A 112 -23.02 -9.63 9.27
CA ASP A 112 -23.21 -9.80 7.82
C ASP A 112 -23.55 -8.48 7.10
N LYS A 113 -22.83 -7.41 7.46
CA LYS A 113 -23.02 -6.04 6.96
C LYS A 113 -21.72 -5.41 6.46
N LEU A 114 -20.85 -6.23 5.85
CA LEU A 114 -19.61 -5.74 5.26
C LEU A 114 -19.91 -4.66 4.22
N LEU A 115 -19.14 -3.58 4.27
CA LEU A 115 -19.13 -2.54 3.27
C LEU A 115 -18.35 -3.01 2.04
N LYS A 116 -18.53 -2.28 0.93
CA LYS A 116 -17.85 -2.57 -0.34
C LYS A 116 -16.33 -2.68 -0.19
N PHE A 117 -15.73 -1.92 0.72
CA PHE A 117 -14.27 -1.83 0.88
C PHE A 117 -13.74 -2.55 2.13
N ASP A 118 -14.60 -3.29 2.85
CA ASP A 118 -14.18 -4.10 4.00
C ASP A 118 -13.42 -5.35 3.51
N THR A 119 -12.15 -5.15 3.19
CA THR A 119 -11.24 -6.18 2.69
C THR A 119 -9.81 -5.94 3.18
N ILE A 120 -8.84 -6.68 2.63
CA ILE A 120 -7.43 -6.70 3.00
C ILE A 120 -6.71 -5.57 2.24
N TRP A 121 -6.30 -4.54 2.98
CA TRP A 121 -5.54 -3.40 2.47
C TRP A 121 -4.22 -3.25 3.23
N LEU A 122 -3.11 -3.07 2.52
CA LEU A 122 -1.83 -2.71 3.14
C LEU A 122 -1.62 -1.21 3.02
N ASN A 123 -1.17 -0.55 4.08
CA ASN A 123 -0.64 0.82 3.98
C ASN A 123 0.78 0.75 3.41
N ILE A 124 1.00 1.38 2.26
CA ILE A 124 2.25 1.33 1.49
C ILE A 124 3.01 2.65 1.46
N GLY A 125 2.44 3.70 2.03
CA GLY A 125 3.04 5.02 2.01
C GLY A 125 2.07 6.10 2.49
N TRP A 126 2.55 7.33 2.51
CA TRP A 126 1.76 8.49 2.88
C TRP A 126 2.26 9.73 2.16
N TRP A 127 1.40 10.74 2.05
CA TRP A 127 1.76 12.07 1.59
C TRP A 127 0.98 13.14 2.35
N GLY A 128 1.56 14.32 2.55
CA GLY A 128 0.87 15.46 3.14
C GLY A 128 0.15 15.20 4.48
N ASP A 129 -0.94 15.94 4.72
CA ASP A 129 -1.74 15.80 5.95
C ASP A 129 -2.79 14.70 5.79
N LYS A 130 -2.59 13.58 6.50
CA LYS A 130 -3.53 12.45 6.64
C LYS A 130 -3.89 11.71 5.35
N HIS A 131 -3.06 11.80 4.31
CA HIS A 131 -3.21 10.92 3.17
C HIS A 131 -2.30 9.70 3.30
N GLU A 132 -2.86 8.54 3.03
CA GLU A 132 -2.19 7.25 3.09
C GLU A 132 -2.47 6.47 1.80
N TYR A 133 -1.44 5.87 1.24
CA TYR A 133 -1.57 5.00 0.10
C TYR A 133 -1.86 3.59 0.57
N PHE A 134 -2.87 2.96 -0.04
CA PHE A 134 -3.19 1.56 0.26
C PHE A 134 -3.21 0.70 -1.00
N ILE A 135 -2.73 -0.54 -0.89
CA ILE A 135 -2.86 -1.55 -1.94
C ILE A 135 -3.77 -2.70 -1.50
N CYS A 136 -4.69 -3.11 -2.38
CA CYS A 136 -5.60 -4.22 -2.09
C CYS A 136 -4.91 -5.57 -2.30
N CYS A 137 -4.92 -6.41 -1.27
CA CYS A 137 -4.31 -7.74 -1.25
C CYS A 137 -5.32 -8.89 -1.16
N ASP A 138 -6.61 -8.61 -1.38
CA ASP A 138 -7.65 -9.63 -1.53
C ASP A 138 -7.82 -10.00 -3.00
N GLN A 139 -7.31 -11.18 -3.39
CA GLN A 139 -7.32 -11.66 -4.78
C GLN A 139 -8.71 -11.92 -5.36
N SER A 140 -9.75 -11.97 -4.54
CA SER A 140 -11.13 -12.10 -4.99
C SER A 140 -11.83 -10.76 -5.21
N HIS A 141 -11.24 -9.67 -4.70
CA HIS A 141 -11.87 -8.36 -4.67
C HIS A 141 -11.65 -7.61 -6.00
N PRO A 142 -12.63 -6.81 -6.48
CA PRO A 142 -12.47 -6.02 -7.71
C PRO A 142 -11.32 -5.01 -7.69
N TYR A 143 -10.81 -4.65 -6.52
CA TYR A 143 -9.65 -3.76 -6.35
C TYR A 143 -8.32 -4.50 -6.22
N PHE A 144 -8.27 -5.82 -6.32
CA PHE A 144 -7.01 -6.57 -6.18
C PHE A 144 -5.89 -5.96 -7.03
N GLY A 145 -4.77 -5.61 -6.40
CA GLY A 145 -3.62 -4.98 -7.06
C GLY A 145 -3.72 -3.47 -7.29
N LYS A 146 -4.89 -2.87 -7.12
CA LYS A 146 -5.06 -1.42 -7.21
C LYS A 146 -4.46 -0.73 -5.99
N VAL A 147 -3.87 0.43 -6.24
CA VAL A 147 -3.47 1.39 -5.20
C VAL A 147 -4.56 2.45 -5.10
N ILE A 148 -4.84 2.92 -3.89
CA ILE A 148 -5.75 4.03 -3.64
C ILE A 148 -5.05 5.08 -2.79
N ASP A 149 -5.42 6.33 -2.98
CA ASP A 149 -5.15 7.40 -2.02
C ASP A 149 -6.36 7.53 -1.07
N GLY A 150 -6.11 7.32 0.22
CA GLY A 150 -7.10 7.38 1.27
C GLY A 150 -6.83 8.52 2.25
N HIS A 151 -7.90 9.16 2.72
CA HIS A 151 -7.83 10.21 3.73
C HIS A 151 -8.63 9.83 4.99
N ASP A 152 -8.14 10.23 6.17
CA ASP A 152 -8.69 9.89 7.50
C ASP A 152 -8.91 8.36 7.67
N SER A 153 -10.15 7.92 7.93
CA SER A 153 -10.48 6.51 8.23
C SER A 153 -10.54 5.61 7.00
N THR A 154 -10.11 6.07 5.82
CA THR A 154 -10.10 5.24 4.60
C THR A 154 -9.02 4.16 4.71
N PRO A 155 -9.23 2.92 4.23
CA PRO A 155 -10.39 2.42 3.47
C PRO A 155 -11.52 1.80 4.30
N TRP A 156 -11.37 1.65 5.62
CA TRP A 156 -12.29 0.84 6.45
C TRP A 156 -13.41 1.63 7.13
N GLY A 157 -13.27 2.95 7.30
CA GLY A 157 -14.25 3.85 7.93
C GLY A 157 -14.91 4.85 6.97
N SER A 158 -14.37 5.02 5.76
CA SER A 158 -14.91 5.90 4.71
C SER A 158 -14.96 5.17 3.36
N ALA A 159 -15.95 5.49 2.53
CA ALA A 159 -16.16 4.89 1.21
C ALA A 159 -15.66 5.77 0.05
N TYR A 160 -14.77 6.72 0.34
CA TYR A 160 -14.24 7.66 -0.64
C TYR A 160 -12.73 7.52 -0.77
N PHE A 161 -12.25 7.42 -2.01
CA PHE A 161 -10.84 7.50 -2.36
C PHE A 161 -10.66 8.80 -3.14
N SER A 162 -9.61 9.57 -2.85
CA SER A 162 -9.27 10.75 -3.66
C SER A 162 -8.87 10.30 -5.06
N GLU A 163 -8.05 9.26 -5.15
CA GLU A 163 -7.58 8.68 -6.40
C GLU A 163 -7.51 7.15 -6.33
N ASP A 164 -7.61 6.50 -7.50
CA ASP A 164 -7.30 5.09 -7.67
C ASP A 164 -6.38 4.82 -8.88
N TYR A 165 -5.47 3.88 -8.69
CA TYR A 165 -4.48 3.46 -9.66
C TYR A 165 -4.71 1.98 -10.02
N GLU A 166 -4.56 1.63 -11.29
CA GLU A 166 -4.91 0.29 -11.78
C GLU A 166 -3.95 -0.81 -11.32
N SER A 167 -2.75 -0.43 -10.86
CA SER A 167 -1.72 -1.33 -10.34
C SER A 167 -0.67 -0.56 -9.56
N PHE A 168 0.21 -1.23 -8.81
CA PHE A 168 1.35 -0.57 -8.18
C PHE A 168 2.30 0.03 -9.22
N THR A 169 2.47 -0.62 -10.37
CA THR A 169 3.27 -0.07 -11.48
C THR A 169 2.67 1.22 -12.03
N ASP A 170 1.33 1.29 -12.20
CA ASP A 170 0.63 2.51 -12.67
C ASP A 170 0.78 3.65 -11.66
N PHE A 171 0.61 3.34 -10.38
CA PHE A 171 0.85 4.28 -9.28
C PHE A 171 2.28 4.84 -9.33
N LEU A 172 3.28 3.97 -9.31
CA LEU A 172 4.68 4.39 -9.28
C LEU A 172 5.09 5.16 -10.54
N GLU A 173 4.53 4.80 -11.71
CA GLU A 173 4.80 5.53 -12.95
C GLU A 173 4.25 6.95 -12.89
N LYS A 174 3.04 7.16 -12.39
CA LYS A 174 2.46 8.50 -12.23
C LYS A 174 3.23 9.31 -11.19
N LEU A 175 3.48 8.69 -10.03
CA LEU A 175 4.24 9.29 -8.93
C LEU A 175 5.58 9.88 -9.40
N LEU A 176 6.36 9.08 -10.14
CA LEU A 176 7.69 9.51 -10.59
C LEU A 176 7.66 10.41 -11.84
N LYS A 177 6.50 10.57 -12.49
CA LYS A 177 6.32 11.40 -13.68
C LYS A 177 5.70 12.74 -13.41
N GLU A 178 5.05 12.93 -12.26
CA GLU A 178 4.45 14.20 -11.87
C GLU A 178 5.55 15.27 -11.83
N GLU A 179 5.77 15.89 -12.99
CA GLU A 179 6.26 17.26 -13.11
C GLU A 179 5.17 18.14 -12.52
N GLU A 180 5.54 19.09 -11.65
CA GLU A 180 4.63 20.13 -11.14
C GLU A 180 3.63 20.50 -12.24
N GLU A 181 2.35 20.12 -12.08
CA GLU A 181 1.30 20.81 -12.83
C GLU A 181 1.39 22.25 -12.33
N GLU A 182 2.09 23.11 -13.09
CA GLU A 182 2.15 24.54 -12.86
C GLU A 182 0.70 25.03 -12.75
N ASP A 183 0.24 25.23 -11.51
CA ASP A 183 -1.03 25.87 -11.20
C ASP A 183 -1.07 27.24 -11.89
N TYR A 184 -1.89 27.34 -12.95
CA TYR A 184 -2.15 28.56 -13.71
C TYR A 184 -3.09 29.54 -12.98
#